data_AF-A0A9N9Y8M8-F1
#
_entry.id   AF-A0A9N9Y8M8-F1
#
_cell.length_a   1.000
_cell.length_b   1.000
_cell.length_c   1.000
_cell.angle_alpha   90.00
_cell.angle_beta   90.00
_cell.angle_gamma   90.00
#
_symmetry.space_group_name_H-M   'P 1'
#
loop_
_entity.id
_entity.type
_entity.pdbx_description
1 polymer ?
#
loop_
_entity_poly.entity_id
_entity_poly.type
_entity_poly.pdbx_seq_one_letter_code
_entity_poly.pdbx_strand_id
1 'polypeptide(L)'
;MAASLPGYGNLRIKSLGGVDKYLNIEMSQNYDYDIPDDIEPEALYEEFEYLIDQVAKMLKEQPANHDVFDQVLVETLATMVYGSNLIESAGAGFGITKKLCESIFKSEEIREEIIERDNDYELLKQDLRAMNLPHGFLAVLQSYREIIQHAKATRYMIQQVYLDGKDLSEGIIMEAHRILTFKIDTD
;
A
#
# COMPACT_ATOMS: atom_id res chain seq x y z
N MET A 1 6.24 13.78 38.47
CA MET A 1 6.40 12.48 37.81
C MET A 1 6.19 12.71 36.34
N ALA A 2 7.25 12.60 35.54
CA ALA A 2 7.21 12.92 34.11
C ALA A 2 6.55 11.76 33.35
N ALA A 3 5.44 12.05 32.66
CA ALA A 3 4.86 11.14 31.69
C ALA A 3 5.78 11.10 30.47
N SER A 4 6.28 9.90 30.15
CA SER A 4 6.99 9.65 28.90
C SER A 4 6.00 9.76 27.73
N LEU A 5 6.31 10.62 26.77
CA LEU A 5 5.57 10.70 25.50
C LEU A 5 5.65 9.34 24.77
N PRO A 6 4.52 8.77 24.32
CA PRO A 6 4.52 7.55 23.52
C PRO A 6 4.95 7.91 22.09
N GLY A 7 6.13 7.49 21.67
CA GLY A 7 6.60 7.82 20.31
C GLY A 7 8.04 7.40 19.95
N TYR A 8 8.79 6.86 20.91
CA TYR A 8 10.15 6.37 20.66
C TYR A 8 10.18 4.85 20.74
N GLY A 9 10.12 4.20 19.58
CA GLY A 9 10.35 2.75 19.45
C GLY A 9 11.81 2.49 19.08
N ASN A 10 12.56 1.79 19.94
CA ASN A 10 13.91 1.34 19.62
C ASN A 10 13.88 -0.14 19.25
N LEU A 11 14.13 -0.45 17.98
CA LEU A 11 14.20 -1.83 17.51
C LEU A 11 15.66 -2.28 17.48
N ARG A 12 15.98 -3.32 18.25
CA ARG A 12 17.32 -3.91 18.29
C ARG A 12 17.48 -4.89 17.15
N ILE A 13 18.39 -4.60 16.23
CA ILE A 13 18.73 -5.46 15.09
C ILE A 13 20.07 -6.13 15.39
N LYS A 14 20.06 -7.46 15.41
CA LYS A 14 21.28 -8.27 15.54
C LYS A 14 21.86 -8.50 14.15
N SER A 15 22.97 -7.84 13.85
CA SER A 15 23.73 -8.12 12.62
C SER A 15 24.42 -9.48 12.72
N LEU A 16 24.51 -10.21 11.60
CA LEU A 16 25.30 -11.45 11.46
C LEU A 16 26.78 -11.29 11.86
N GLY A 17 27.30 -10.05 11.87
CA GLY A 17 28.65 -9.72 12.34
C GLY A 17 28.79 -9.53 13.86
N GLY A 18 27.75 -9.80 14.66
CA GLY A 18 27.79 -9.71 16.12
C GLY A 18 27.75 -8.28 16.69
N VAL A 19 27.49 -7.28 15.86
CA VAL A 19 27.30 -5.89 16.30
C VAL A 19 25.80 -5.62 16.44
N ASP A 20 25.39 -5.27 17.65
CA ASP A 20 24.03 -4.76 17.89
C ASP A 20 23.88 -3.39 17.23
N LYS A 21 22.91 -3.26 16.33
CA LYS A 21 22.45 -1.98 15.80
C LYS A 21 21.08 -1.64 16.36
N TYR A 22 20.82 -0.36 16.55
CA TYR A 22 19.53 0.15 17.00
C TYR A 22 18.93 0.95 15.87
N LEU A 23 17.73 0.57 15.45
CA LEU A 23 16.89 1.39 14.58
C LEU A 23 15.96 2.18 15.49
N ASN A 24 16.07 3.50 15.43
CA ASN A 24 15.15 4.39 16.12
C ASN A 24 14.03 4.71 15.14
N ILE A 25 12.82 4.24 15.45
CA ILE A 25 11.62 4.63 14.72
C ILE A 25 11.07 5.85 15.45
N GLU A 26 11.24 7.02 14.83
CA GLU A 26 10.66 8.28 15.29
C GLU A 26 9.38 8.52 14.49
N MET A 27 8.25 8.56 15.19
CA MET A 27 6.99 8.91 14.53
C MET A 27 7.02 10.40 14.18
N SER A 28 6.67 10.72 12.93
CA SER A 28 6.56 12.11 12.48
C SER A 28 5.55 12.87 13.34
N GLN A 29 5.79 14.17 13.56
CA GLN A 29 4.81 15.04 14.23
C GLN A 29 3.49 15.18 13.45
N ASN A 30 3.46 14.73 12.20
CA ASN A 30 2.27 14.67 11.37
C ASN A 30 1.48 13.35 11.54
N TYR A 31 2.00 12.41 12.34
CA TYR A 31 1.30 11.17 12.69
C TYR A 31 0.34 11.47 13.85
N ASP A 32 -0.78 12.11 13.52
CA ASP A 32 -1.84 12.40 14.47
C ASP A 32 -2.68 11.14 14.65
N TYR A 33 -2.74 10.63 15.88
CA TYR A 33 -3.81 9.70 16.22
C TYR A 33 -5.05 10.58 16.37
N ASP A 34 -5.81 10.75 15.29
CA ASP A 34 -7.22 11.18 15.35
C ASP A 34 -8.07 10.03 15.97
N ILE A 35 -7.61 9.48 17.09
CA ILE A 35 -8.38 8.62 17.96
C ILE A 35 -8.96 9.58 19.01
N PRO A 36 -10.26 9.85 18.98
CA PRO A 36 -10.92 10.59 20.05
C PRO A 36 -10.49 10.03 21.41
N ASP A 37 -10.14 10.90 22.36
CA ASP A 37 -9.59 10.52 23.69
C ASP A 37 -10.49 9.53 24.48
N ASP A 38 -11.72 9.31 24.04
CA ASP A 38 -12.72 8.41 24.61
C ASP A 38 -12.74 6.99 24.02
N ILE A 39 -11.92 6.69 23.00
CA ILE A 39 -11.87 5.37 22.37
C ILE A 39 -10.67 4.57 22.87
N GLU A 40 -10.94 3.52 23.64
CA GLU A 40 -9.90 2.56 24.06
C GLU A 40 -9.44 1.70 22.86
N PRO A 41 -8.12 1.61 22.55
CA PRO A 41 -7.62 0.84 21.42
C PRO A 41 -8.02 -0.64 21.41
N GLU A 42 -8.10 -1.26 22.59
CA GLU A 42 -8.53 -2.65 22.73
C GLU A 42 -9.99 -2.84 22.26
N ALA A 43 -10.87 -1.88 22.54
CA ALA A 43 -12.26 -1.94 22.11
C ALA A 43 -12.40 -1.87 20.59
N LEU A 44 -11.55 -1.08 19.92
CA LEU A 44 -11.48 -1.03 18.45
C LEU A 44 -10.99 -2.35 17.86
N TYR A 45 -10.02 -2.99 18.51
CA TYR A 45 -9.50 -4.28 18.08
C TYR A 45 -10.57 -5.38 18.19
N GLU A 46 -11.30 -5.44 19.32
CA GLU A 46 -12.41 -6.38 19.51
C GLU A 46 -13.55 -6.14 18.51
N GLU A 47 -13.91 -4.89 18.25
CA GLU A 47 -14.90 -4.54 17.23
C GLU A 47 -14.46 -4.98 15.83
N PHE A 48 -13.18 -4.74 15.49
CA PHE A 48 -12.62 -5.17 14.22
C PHE A 48 -12.66 -6.70 14.06
N GLU A 49 -12.24 -7.47 15.07
CA GLU A 49 -12.33 -8.94 15.05
C GLU A 49 -13.77 -9.40 14.84
N TYR A 50 -14.73 -8.81 15.57
CA TYR A 50 -16.15 -9.14 15.45
C TYR A 50 -16.68 -8.89 14.03
N LEU A 51 -16.32 -7.75 13.41
CA LEU A 51 -16.73 -7.42 12.05
C LEU A 51 -16.13 -8.38 11.03
N ILE A 52 -14.85 -8.74 11.17
CA ILE A 52 -14.17 -9.70 10.28
C ILE A 52 -14.83 -11.08 10.38
N ASP A 53 -15.17 -11.54 11.57
CA ASP A 53 -15.87 -12.80 11.77
C ASP A 53 -17.27 -12.81 11.14
N GLN A 54 -18.01 -11.71 11.25
CA GLN A 54 -19.30 -11.56 10.58
C GLN A 54 -19.17 -11.63 9.06
N VAL A 55 -18.20 -10.91 8.49
CA VAL A 55 -17.92 -10.95 7.04
C VAL A 55 -17.55 -12.37 6.62
N ALA A 56 -16.66 -13.03 7.35
CA ALA A 56 -16.25 -14.41 7.05
C ALA A 56 -17.44 -15.38 7.11
N LYS A 57 -18.37 -15.19 8.05
CA LYS A 57 -19.61 -15.98 8.14
C LYS A 57 -20.52 -15.73 6.93
N MET A 58 -20.74 -14.46 6.57
CA MET A 58 -21.55 -14.08 5.41
C MET A 58 -21.02 -14.69 4.11
N LEU A 59 -19.70 -14.67 3.91
CA LEU A 59 -19.04 -15.27 2.74
C LEU A 59 -19.19 -16.79 2.69
N LYS A 60 -19.19 -17.47 3.84
CA LYS A 60 -19.41 -18.93 3.90
C LYS A 60 -20.87 -19.31 3.59
N GLU A 61 -21.82 -18.51 4.05
CA GLU A 61 -23.25 -18.80 3.92
C GLU A 61 -23.83 -18.39 2.56
N GLN A 62 -23.23 -17.39 1.89
CA GLN A 62 -23.73 -16.83 0.64
C GLN A 62 -22.60 -16.71 -0.41
N PRO A 63 -22.23 -17.83 -1.08
CA PRO A 63 -21.16 -17.82 -2.08
C PRO A 63 -21.45 -16.90 -3.28
N ALA A 64 -22.72 -16.58 -3.55
CA ALA A 64 -23.10 -15.59 -4.56
C ALA A 64 -22.58 -14.17 -4.26
N ASN A 65 -22.17 -13.88 -3.02
CA ASN A 65 -21.60 -12.59 -2.63
C ASN A 65 -20.08 -12.53 -2.80
N HIS A 66 -19.41 -13.62 -3.22
CA HIS A 66 -17.95 -13.65 -3.40
C HIS A 66 -17.52 -12.61 -4.43
N ASP A 67 -18.21 -12.53 -5.58
CA ASP A 67 -17.89 -11.56 -6.63
C ASP A 67 -18.00 -10.11 -6.14
N VAL A 68 -19.02 -9.81 -5.33
CA VAL A 68 -19.23 -8.46 -4.76
C VAL A 68 -18.14 -8.15 -3.74
N PHE A 69 -17.79 -9.12 -2.90
CA PHE A 69 -16.74 -8.95 -1.91
C PHE A 69 -15.36 -8.76 -2.56
N ASP A 70 -15.05 -9.55 -3.59
CA ASP A 70 -13.81 -9.41 -4.36
C ASP A 70 -13.72 -8.02 -5.01
N GLN A 71 -14.82 -7.50 -5.55
CA GLN A 71 -14.87 -6.13 -6.09
C GLN A 71 -14.60 -5.09 -5.01
N VAL A 72 -15.25 -5.19 -3.85
CA VAL A 72 -15.04 -4.27 -2.72
C VAL A 72 -13.59 -4.34 -2.23
N LEU A 73 -13.05 -5.55 -2.04
CA LEU A 73 -11.68 -5.75 -1.58
C LEU A 73 -10.67 -5.13 -2.55
N VAL A 74 -10.82 -5.38 -3.84
CA VAL A 74 -9.95 -4.81 -4.87
C VAL A 74 -10.06 -3.28 -4.92
N GLU A 75 -11.25 -2.72 -4.76
CA GLU A 75 -11.46 -1.28 -4.68
C GLU A 75 -10.84 -0.66 -3.42
N THR A 76 -10.95 -1.32 -2.26
CA THR A 76 -10.28 -0.90 -1.03
C THR A 76 -8.77 -0.89 -1.19
N LEU A 77 -8.18 -1.96 -1.74
CA LEU A 77 -6.74 -2.03 -1.99
C LEU A 77 -6.28 -0.98 -3.01
N ALA A 78 -7.06 -0.75 -4.06
CA ALA A 78 -6.77 0.31 -5.03
C ALA A 78 -6.82 1.71 -4.41
N THR A 79 -7.75 1.94 -3.48
CA THR A 79 -7.88 3.21 -2.74
C THR A 79 -6.67 3.43 -1.83
N MET A 80 -6.21 2.37 -1.16
CA MET A 80 -4.99 2.42 -0.36
C MET A 80 -3.75 2.78 -1.21
N VAL A 81 -3.59 2.12 -2.36
CA VAL A 81 -2.49 2.43 -3.30
C VAL A 81 -2.59 3.87 -3.79
N TYR A 82 -3.77 4.31 -4.25
CA TYR A 82 -3.99 5.70 -4.68
C TYR A 82 -3.65 6.72 -3.59
N GLY A 83 -4.10 6.47 -2.35
CA GLY A 83 -3.79 7.34 -1.21
C GLY A 83 -2.30 7.39 -0.91
N SER A 84 -1.61 6.25 -0.95
CA SER A 84 -0.15 6.17 -0.77
C SER A 84 0.59 7.00 -1.82
N ASN A 85 0.24 6.83 -3.09
CA ASN A 85 0.83 7.59 -4.19
C ASN A 85 0.55 9.11 -4.03
N LEU A 86 -0.67 9.49 -3.65
CA LEU A 86 -1.05 10.90 -3.49
C LEU A 86 -0.25 11.61 -2.38
N ILE A 87 0.01 10.94 -1.26
CA ILE A 87 0.84 11.47 -0.16
C ILE A 87 2.25 11.79 -0.64
N GLU A 88 2.80 10.95 -1.51
CA GLU A 88 4.14 11.10 -2.09
C GLU A 88 4.17 12.04 -3.31
N SER A 89 3.04 12.66 -3.68
CA SER A 89 2.89 13.43 -4.94
C SER A 89 3.27 12.62 -6.18
N ALA A 90 3.05 11.32 -6.10
CA ALA A 90 3.38 10.28 -7.07
C ALA A 90 2.11 9.70 -7.73
N GLY A 91 2.29 8.86 -8.75
CA GLY A 91 1.16 8.21 -9.43
C GLY A 91 0.24 9.16 -10.20
N ALA A 92 -1.06 8.87 -10.25
CA ALA A 92 -2.03 9.56 -11.09
C ALA A 92 -3.45 9.49 -10.52
N GLY A 93 -4.47 9.78 -11.33
CA GLY A 93 -5.88 9.73 -10.93
C GLY A 93 -6.31 8.38 -10.41
N PHE A 94 -7.37 8.41 -9.58
CA PHE A 94 -7.94 7.21 -8.99
C PHE A 94 -8.43 6.22 -10.06
N GLY A 95 -9.00 6.70 -11.17
CA GLY A 95 -9.55 5.82 -12.22
C GLY A 95 -8.51 4.91 -12.86
N ILE A 96 -7.37 5.47 -13.28
CA ILE A 96 -6.29 4.68 -13.86
C ILE A 96 -5.57 3.82 -12.82
N THR A 97 -5.41 4.35 -11.60
CA THR A 97 -4.84 3.59 -10.47
C THR A 97 -5.67 2.33 -10.17
N LYS A 98 -7.00 2.48 -10.10
CA LYS A 98 -7.94 1.36 -9.88
C LYS A 98 -7.82 0.32 -10.98
N LYS A 99 -7.82 0.72 -12.25
CA LYS A 99 -7.69 -0.19 -13.40
C LYS A 99 -6.40 -1.04 -13.32
N LEU A 100 -5.28 -0.41 -13.00
CA LEU A 100 -3.99 -1.11 -12.88
C LEU A 100 -3.95 -2.03 -11.67
N CYS A 101 -4.46 -1.57 -10.52
CA CYS A 101 -4.56 -2.37 -9.31
C CYS A 101 -5.43 -3.61 -9.51
N GLU A 102 -6.60 -3.47 -10.15
CA GLU A 102 -7.51 -4.59 -10.46
C GLU A 102 -6.78 -5.70 -11.22
N SER A 103 -6.01 -5.32 -12.24
CA SER A 103 -5.24 -6.26 -13.06
C SER A 103 -4.14 -6.95 -12.23
N ILE A 104 -3.40 -6.21 -11.38
CA ILE A 104 -2.32 -6.77 -10.55
C ILE A 104 -2.85 -7.74 -9.49
N PHE A 105 -3.92 -7.37 -8.80
CA PHE A 105 -4.49 -8.17 -7.71
C PHE A 105 -5.17 -9.44 -8.25
N LYS A 106 -5.72 -9.40 -9.47
CA LYS A 106 -6.21 -10.59 -10.20
C LYS A 106 -5.09 -11.44 -10.82
N SER A 107 -3.83 -11.07 -10.62
CA SER A 107 -2.66 -11.75 -11.19
C SER A 107 -2.60 -11.72 -12.72
N GLU A 108 -3.21 -10.71 -13.34
CA GLU A 108 -3.11 -10.49 -14.78
C GLU A 108 -1.75 -9.89 -15.15
N GLU A 109 -1.28 -10.19 -16.36
CA GLU A 109 -0.01 -9.67 -16.85
C GLU A 109 -0.18 -8.23 -17.35
N ILE A 110 0.53 -7.30 -16.72
CA ILE A 110 0.56 -5.89 -17.12
C ILE A 110 1.91 -5.59 -17.71
N ARG A 111 1.91 -4.78 -18.79
CA ARG A 111 3.13 -4.28 -19.40
C ARG A 111 3.92 -3.46 -18.39
N GLU A 112 5.23 -3.65 -18.34
CA GLU A 112 6.09 -2.82 -17.49
C GLU A 112 6.19 -1.36 -17.98
N GLU A 113 5.87 -1.13 -19.25
CA GLU A 113 5.96 0.17 -19.90
C GLU A 113 4.73 0.44 -20.76
N ILE A 114 4.37 1.73 -20.82
CA ILE A 114 3.35 2.28 -21.70
C ILE A 114 4.03 3.12 -22.77
N ILE A 115 3.38 3.22 -23.93
CA ILE A 115 3.83 4.07 -25.03
C ILE A 115 2.83 5.19 -25.29
N GLU A 116 3.24 6.27 -25.96
CA GLU A 116 2.37 7.44 -26.22
C GLU A 116 1.09 7.12 -27.01
N ARG A 117 1.06 5.97 -27.70
CA ARG A 117 -0.11 5.51 -28.46
C ARG A 117 -1.14 4.77 -27.60
N ASP A 118 -0.80 4.43 -26.36
CA ASP A 118 -1.69 3.72 -25.46
C ASP A 118 -2.73 4.70 -24.88
N ASN A 119 -3.99 4.28 -24.83
CA ASN A 119 -5.05 5.09 -24.21
C ASN A 119 -4.73 5.40 -22.74
N ASP A 120 -4.10 4.47 -22.04
CA ASP A 120 -3.71 4.64 -20.64
C ASP A 120 -2.64 5.73 -20.47
N TYR A 121 -1.76 5.92 -21.45
CA TYR A 121 -0.79 7.02 -21.44
C TYR A 121 -1.48 8.38 -21.50
N GLU A 122 -2.44 8.55 -22.42
CA GLU A 122 -3.16 9.82 -22.55
C GLU A 122 -4.03 10.11 -21.31
N LEU A 123 -4.64 9.08 -20.71
CA LEU A 123 -5.38 9.23 -19.45
C LEU A 123 -4.47 9.67 -18.30
N LEU A 124 -3.33 9.00 -18.10
CA LEU A 124 -2.34 9.39 -17.09
C LEU A 124 -1.87 10.83 -17.28
N LYS A 125 -1.57 11.21 -18.52
CA LYS A 125 -1.13 12.57 -18.85
C LYS A 125 -2.20 13.61 -18.53
N GLN A 126 -3.47 13.30 -18.77
CA GLN A 126 -4.60 14.18 -18.42
C GLN A 126 -4.76 14.31 -16.90
N ASP A 127 -4.66 13.20 -16.17
CA ASP A 127 -4.73 13.20 -14.71
C ASP A 127 -3.60 14.02 -14.08
N LEU A 128 -2.36 13.77 -14.51
CA LEU A 128 -1.19 14.54 -14.06
C LEU A 128 -1.34 16.03 -14.34
N ARG A 129 -1.88 16.39 -15.52
CA ARG A 129 -2.18 17.78 -15.87
C ARG A 129 -3.26 18.38 -14.96
N ALA A 130 -4.31 17.64 -14.64
CA ALA A 130 -5.39 18.09 -13.75
C ALA A 130 -4.89 18.29 -12.30
N MET A 131 -3.92 17.48 -11.87
CA MET A 131 -3.28 17.57 -10.55
C MET A 131 -2.17 18.62 -10.47
N ASN A 132 -1.88 19.35 -11.56
CA ASN A 132 -0.73 20.28 -11.67
C ASN A 132 0.63 19.61 -11.43
N LEU A 133 0.76 18.33 -11.77
CA LEU A 133 2.00 17.56 -11.69
C LEU A 133 2.78 17.57 -13.03
N PRO A 134 4.07 17.22 -13.02
CA PRO A 134 4.83 17.00 -14.25
C PRO A 134 4.13 15.97 -15.16
N HIS A 135 3.92 16.33 -16.42
CA HIS A 135 3.14 15.53 -17.39
C HIS A 135 3.88 15.39 -18.74
N GLY A 136 5.20 15.55 -18.73
CA GLY A 136 6.07 15.19 -19.85
C GLY A 136 6.23 13.67 -19.93
N PHE A 137 6.71 13.16 -21.07
CA PHE A 137 6.83 11.73 -21.35
C PHE A 137 7.45 10.92 -20.19
N LEU A 138 8.60 11.36 -19.67
CA LEU A 138 9.28 10.68 -18.56
C LEU A 138 8.46 10.67 -17.27
N ALA A 139 7.75 11.76 -16.95
CA ALA A 139 6.90 11.84 -15.77
C ALA A 139 5.68 10.92 -15.86
N VAL A 140 5.09 10.80 -17.06
CA VAL A 140 3.98 9.86 -17.29
C VAL A 140 4.47 8.41 -17.12
N LEU A 141 5.65 8.07 -17.64
CA LEU A 141 6.24 6.75 -17.45
C LEU A 141 6.56 6.45 -15.99
N GLN A 142 7.09 7.43 -15.26
CA GLN A 142 7.41 7.30 -13.85
C GLN A 142 6.14 7.07 -13.02
N SER A 143 5.12 7.91 -13.19
CA SER A 143 3.81 7.77 -12.56
C SER A 143 3.17 6.40 -12.80
N TYR A 144 3.24 5.90 -14.03
CA TYR A 144 2.78 4.56 -14.38
C TYR A 144 3.52 3.46 -13.59
N ARG A 145 4.85 3.56 -13.52
CA ARG A 145 5.68 2.59 -12.80
C ARG A 145 5.42 2.64 -11.30
N GLU A 146 5.32 3.83 -10.71
CA GLU A 146 5.01 4.02 -9.29
C GLU A 146 3.72 3.30 -8.90
N ILE A 147 2.63 3.49 -9.66
CA ILE A 147 1.36 2.78 -9.40
C ILE A 147 1.55 1.27 -9.44
N ILE A 148 2.22 0.76 -10.48
CA ILE A 148 2.44 -0.68 -10.65
C ILE A 148 3.27 -1.25 -9.49
N GLN A 149 4.33 -0.57 -9.09
CA GLN A 149 5.20 -1.07 -8.04
C GLN A 149 4.54 -1.03 -6.66
N HIS A 150 3.78 0.02 -6.34
CA HIS A 150 3.01 0.07 -5.09
C HIS A 150 1.99 -1.08 -5.01
N ALA A 151 1.27 -1.35 -6.10
CA ALA A 151 0.34 -2.46 -6.17
C ALA A 151 1.04 -3.84 -6.10
N LYS A 152 2.17 -4.02 -6.79
CA LYS A 152 2.96 -5.27 -6.72
C LYS A 152 3.54 -5.51 -5.33
N ALA A 153 4.09 -4.48 -4.69
CA ALA A 153 4.62 -4.58 -3.33
C ALA A 153 3.52 -4.89 -2.32
N THR A 154 2.36 -4.24 -2.44
CA THR A 154 1.16 -4.53 -1.63
C THR A 154 0.75 -5.99 -1.76
N ARG A 155 0.61 -6.48 -3.01
CA ARG A 155 0.27 -7.88 -3.28
C ARG A 155 1.30 -8.83 -2.68
N TYR A 156 2.59 -8.53 -2.82
CA TYR A 156 3.66 -9.33 -2.25
C TYR A 156 3.56 -9.42 -0.72
N MET A 157 3.35 -8.29 -0.03
CA MET A 157 3.21 -8.29 1.43
C MET A 157 1.98 -9.09 1.89
N ILE A 158 0.83 -8.91 1.23
CA ILE A 158 -0.38 -9.70 1.52
C ILE A 158 -0.11 -11.19 1.33
N GLN A 159 0.55 -11.56 0.23
CA GLN A 159 0.90 -12.95 -0.03
C GLN A 159 1.79 -13.52 1.07
N GLN A 160 2.86 -12.82 1.46
CA GLN A 160 3.82 -13.34 2.43
C GLN A 160 3.29 -13.38 3.86
N VAL A 161 2.67 -12.31 4.33
CA VAL A 161 2.28 -12.18 5.74
C VAL A 161 0.93 -12.83 5.98
N TYR A 162 -0.06 -12.53 5.14
CA TYR A 162 -1.43 -12.96 5.36
C TYR A 162 -1.72 -14.34 4.76
N LEU A 163 -1.44 -14.54 3.47
CA LEU A 163 -1.81 -15.79 2.79
C LEU A 163 -0.85 -16.95 3.11
N ASP A 164 0.46 -16.70 3.16
CA ASP A 164 1.46 -17.71 3.52
C ASP A 164 1.63 -17.85 5.04
N GLY A 165 1.04 -16.94 5.83
CA GLY A 165 1.10 -16.94 7.30
C GLY A 165 2.51 -16.77 7.88
N LYS A 166 3.40 -16.04 7.19
CA LYS A 166 4.76 -15.80 7.66
C LYS A 166 4.80 -14.60 8.59
N ASP A 167 5.64 -14.68 9.62
CA ASP A 167 5.97 -13.51 10.43
C ASP A 167 6.65 -12.43 9.56
N LEU A 168 6.29 -11.17 9.79
CA LEU A 168 6.96 -10.05 9.14
C LEU A 168 8.44 -10.06 9.50
N SER A 169 9.30 -10.12 8.48
CA SER A 169 10.75 -10.20 8.64
C SER A 169 11.45 -9.12 7.82
N GLU A 170 12.69 -8.81 8.19
CA GLU A 170 13.55 -7.89 7.44
C GLU A 170 13.66 -8.30 5.96
N GLY A 171 13.77 -9.60 5.67
CA GLY A 171 13.82 -10.10 4.30
C GLY A 171 12.55 -9.80 3.49
N ILE A 172 11.37 -9.90 4.12
CA ILE A 172 10.09 -9.53 3.49
C ILE A 172 10.06 -8.02 3.22
N ILE A 173 10.47 -7.20 4.19
CA ILE A 173 10.50 -5.75 4.04
C ILE A 173 11.47 -5.32 2.93
N MET A 174 12.67 -5.88 2.90
CA MET A 174 13.68 -5.59 1.88
C MET A 174 13.19 -5.95 0.48
N GLU A 175 12.53 -7.11 0.32
CA GLU A 175 12.00 -7.51 -0.98
C GLU A 175 10.81 -6.64 -1.40
N ALA A 176 9.91 -6.29 -0.48
CA ALA A 176 8.85 -5.33 -0.74
C ALA A 176 9.42 -3.97 -1.20
N HIS A 177 10.46 -3.47 -0.53
CA HIS A 177 11.16 -2.25 -0.91
C HIS A 177 11.85 -2.34 -2.27
N ARG A 178 12.48 -3.50 -2.58
CA ARG A 178 13.08 -3.76 -3.90
C ARG A 178 12.03 -3.72 -5.01
N ILE A 179 10.82 -4.23 -4.75
CA ILE A 179 9.70 -4.16 -5.69
C ILE A 179 9.25 -2.70 -5.85
N LEU A 180 9.03 -1.99 -4.74
CA LEU A 180 8.63 -0.58 -4.73
C LEU A 180 9.56 0.29 -5.58
N THR A 181 10.87 0.10 -5.44
CA THR A 181 11.88 0.95 -6.09
C THR A 181 12.31 0.47 -7.48
N PHE A 182 11.74 -0.62 -7.99
CA PHE A 182 12.20 -1.20 -9.26
C PHE A 182 11.93 -0.26 -10.45
N LYS A 183 13.03 0.21 -11.07
CA LYS A 183 13.03 1.15 -12.21
C LYS A 183 12.34 2.50 -11.93
N ILE A 184 12.27 2.87 -10.65
CA ILE A 184 11.96 4.23 -10.22
C ILE A 184 13.32 4.85 -9.92
N ASP A 185 13.74 5.83 -10.73
CA ASP A 185 15.00 6.50 -10.52
C ASP A 185 14.92 7.25 -9.18
N THR A 186 15.60 6.72 -8.16
CA THR A 186 15.89 7.46 -6.93
C THR A 186 17.12 8.31 -7.20
N ASP A 187 16.94 9.63 -7.29
CA ASP A 187 18.03 10.62 -7.34
C ASP A 187 19.09 10.42 -6.24
#